data_AF-A0A7V8EZR0-F1
#
_entry.id   AF-A0A7V8EZR0-F1
#
_cell.length_a   1.000
_cell.length_b   1.000
_cell.length_c   1.000
_cell.angle_alpha   90.00
_cell.angle_beta   90.00
_cell.angle_gamma   90.00
#
_symmetry.space_group_name_H-M   'P 1'
#
loop_
_entity.id
_entity.type
_entity.pdbx_description
1 polymer ?
#
loop_
_entity_poly.entity_id
_entity_poly.type
_entity_poly.pdbx_seq_one_letter_code
_entity_poly.pdbx_strand_id
1 'polypeptide(L)'
;MSDQPVLEDWNFQVLMLVQALVGAVSANFRMVALLWCGDEWVLRFYLEENLEDDVEEIEDIVCQYTAYQSSSLRCRSELIVGSERLPVLSELGRVVYRRREAIGS
;
A
#
# COMPACT_ATOMS: atom_id res chain seq x y z
N MET A 1 -19.03 12.33 -12.17
CA MET A 1 -17.63 12.43 -12.62
C MET A 1 -16.82 11.79 -11.52
N SER A 2 -16.09 10.70 -11.79
CA SER A 2 -15.09 10.22 -10.84
C SER A 2 -13.93 11.19 -10.95
N ASP A 3 -13.90 12.22 -10.11
CA ASP A 3 -12.77 13.14 -10.05
C ASP A 3 -11.58 12.33 -9.56
N GLN A 4 -10.69 12.00 -10.49
CA GLN A 4 -9.40 11.45 -10.11
C GLN A 4 -8.63 12.51 -9.31
N PRO A 5 -7.90 12.12 -8.25
CA PRO A 5 -7.05 13.02 -7.52
C PRO A 5 -6.04 13.65 -8.47
N VAL A 6 -5.72 14.91 -8.25
CA VAL A 6 -4.69 15.57 -9.07
C VAL A 6 -3.31 15.00 -8.74
N LEU A 7 -2.33 15.28 -9.58
CA LEU A 7 -0.96 14.77 -9.40
C LEU A 7 -0.38 15.14 -8.02
N GLU A 8 -0.69 16.33 -7.51
CA GLU A 8 -0.25 16.79 -6.20
C GLU A 8 -0.80 15.90 -5.08
N ASP A 9 -2.10 15.59 -5.09
CA ASP A 9 -2.73 14.70 -4.12
C ASP A 9 -2.08 13.32 -4.15
N TRP A 10 -1.89 12.76 -5.34
CA TRP A 10 -1.22 11.47 -5.50
C TRP A 10 0.20 11.47 -4.95
N ASN A 11 0.97 12.53 -5.21
CA ASN A 11 2.34 12.65 -4.72
C ASN A 11 2.35 12.75 -3.20
N PHE A 12 1.47 13.57 -2.62
CA PHE A 12 1.32 13.69 -1.19
C PHE A 12 1.00 12.34 -0.56
N GLN A 13 -0.01 11.62 -1.07
CA GLN A 13 -0.42 10.34 -0.50
C GLN A 13 0.65 9.25 -0.63
N VAL A 14 1.37 9.20 -1.75
CA VAL A 14 2.53 8.30 -1.89
C VAL A 14 3.59 8.62 -0.86
N LEU A 15 3.93 9.91 -0.66
CA LEU A 15 4.95 10.29 0.31
C LEU A 15 4.52 9.93 1.74
N MET A 16 3.26 10.14 2.10
CA MET A 16 2.76 9.78 3.44
C MET A 16 2.79 8.26 3.66
N LEU A 17 2.43 7.47 2.65
CA LEU A 17 2.52 6.01 2.75
C LEU A 17 3.97 5.53 2.82
N VAL A 18 4.88 6.13 2.05
CA VAL A 18 6.32 5.83 2.15
C VAL A 18 6.86 6.16 3.54
N GLN A 19 6.44 7.27 4.16
CA GLN A 19 6.83 7.59 5.54
C GLN A 19 6.29 6.58 6.56
N ALA A 20 5.02 6.18 6.44
CA ALA A 20 4.42 5.19 7.33
C ALA A 20 5.06 3.79 7.21
N LEU A 21 5.70 3.48 6.08
CA LEU A 21 6.40 2.20 5.87
C LEU A 21 7.82 2.16 6.46
N VAL A 22 8.37 3.30 6.91
CA VAL A 22 9.76 3.35 7.38
C VAL A 22 9.92 2.54 8.66
N GLY A 23 10.70 1.46 8.59
CA GLY A 23 10.98 0.57 9.72
C GLY A 23 9.99 -0.59 9.87
N ALA A 24 8.87 -0.56 9.14
CA ALA A 24 7.79 -1.54 9.21
C ALA A 24 7.96 -2.73 8.24
N VAL A 25 8.62 -2.50 7.10
CA VAL A 25 8.66 -3.49 6.00
C VAL A 25 9.59 -4.66 6.32
N SER A 26 9.00 -5.82 6.57
CA SER A 26 9.69 -7.10 6.75
C SER A 26 10.00 -7.80 5.42
N ALA A 27 10.71 -8.94 5.47
CA ALA A 27 10.93 -9.77 4.28
C ALA A 27 9.63 -10.39 3.75
N ASN A 28 8.58 -10.53 4.57
CA ASN A 28 7.31 -11.12 4.17
C ASN A 28 6.48 -10.18 3.27
N PHE A 29 6.72 -8.87 3.35
CA PHE A 29 6.11 -7.91 2.44
C PHE A 29 6.65 -8.10 1.02
N ARG A 30 5.75 -8.40 0.08
CA ARG A 30 6.07 -8.56 -1.33
C ARG A 30 5.86 -7.25 -2.10
N MET A 31 4.78 -6.54 -1.80
CA MET A 31 4.43 -5.29 -2.49
C MET A 31 3.46 -4.45 -1.65
N VAL A 32 3.56 -3.13 -1.79
CA VAL A 32 2.57 -2.18 -1.28
C VAL A 32 2.20 -1.23 -2.42
N ALA A 33 0.90 -1.05 -2.63
CA ALA A 33 0.36 -0.19 -3.68
C ALA A 33 -0.73 0.73 -3.12
N LEU A 34 -0.74 1.97 -3.60
CA LEU A 34 -1.78 2.95 -3.33
C LEU A 34 -2.70 3.05 -4.56
N LEU A 35 -4.00 2.92 -4.36
CA LEU A 35 -5.00 3.03 -5.41
C LEU A 35 -6.02 4.12 -5.08
N TRP A 36 -6.70 4.61 -6.12
CA TRP A 36 -7.88 5.45 -5.99
C TRP A 36 -9.10 4.69 -6.52
N CYS A 37 -10.09 4.47 -5.65
CA CYS A 37 -11.32 3.75 -5.98
C CYS A 37 -12.52 4.70 -6.07
N GLY A 38 -12.36 5.80 -6.81
CA GLY A 38 -13.45 6.71 -7.14
C GLY A 38 -13.75 7.74 -6.05
N ASP A 39 -13.84 7.32 -4.79
CA ASP A 39 -14.08 8.22 -3.65
C ASP A 39 -13.22 7.92 -2.40
N GLU A 40 -12.37 6.90 -2.47
CA GLU A 40 -11.49 6.49 -1.37
C GLU A 40 -10.10 6.06 -1.85
N TRP A 41 -9.12 6.27 -0.98
CA TRP A 41 -7.78 5.71 -1.11
C TRP A 41 -7.76 4.26 -0.63
N VAL A 42 -7.08 3.39 -1.36
CA VAL A 42 -6.92 1.99 -0.99
C VAL A 42 -5.44 1.67 -0.84
N LEU A 43 -5.05 1.27 0.37
CA LEU A 43 -3.70 0.80 0.69
C LEU A 43 -3.71 -0.72 0.54
N ARG A 44 -3.11 -1.22 -0.53
CA ARG A 44 -3.09 -2.64 -0.83
C ARG A 44 -1.74 -3.24 -0.49
N PHE A 45 -1.76 -4.19 0.43
CA PHE A 45 -0.61 -4.93 0.93
C PHE A 45 -0.61 -6.35 0.34
N TYR A 46 0.57 -6.79 -0.09
CA TYR A 46 0.81 -8.14 -0.56
C TYR A 46 1.83 -8.78 0.36
N LEU A 47 1.43 -9.83 1.07
CA LEU A 47 2.31 -10.66 1.89
C LEU A 47 2.54 -12.03 1.23
N GLU A 48 3.67 -12.64 1.51
CA GLU A 48 3.94 -14.03 1.09
C GLU A 48 3.17 -15.02 1.96
N GLU A 49 3.19 -14.80 3.27
CA GLU A 49 2.53 -15.60 4.29
C GLU A 49 1.63 -14.73 5.18
N ASN A 50 0.58 -15.33 5.78
CA ASN A 50 -0.31 -14.64 6.70
C ASN A 50 0.24 -14.74 8.14
N LEU A 51 1.16 -13.85 8.50
CA LEU A 51 1.78 -13.80 9.83
C LEU A 51 1.09 -12.72 10.68
N GLU A 52 0.78 -13.04 11.93
CA GLU A 52 0.08 -12.13 12.86
C GLU A 52 0.85 -10.82 13.07
N ASP A 53 2.16 -10.90 13.33
CA ASP A 53 3.04 -9.74 13.51
C ASP A 53 3.00 -8.77 12.31
N ASP A 54 2.97 -9.28 11.06
CA ASP A 54 2.89 -8.41 9.88
C ASP A 54 1.49 -7.80 9.71
N VAL A 55 0.43 -8.47 10.19
CA VAL A 55 -0.94 -7.92 10.18
C VAL A 55 -1.05 -6.77 11.19
N GLU A 56 -0.52 -6.95 12.41
CA GLU A 56 -0.44 -5.88 13.41
C GLU A 56 0.36 -4.69 12.88
N GLU A 57 1.50 -4.94 12.23
CA GLU A 57 2.31 -3.89 11.62
C GLU A 57 1.55 -3.14 10.50
N ILE A 58 0.73 -3.83 9.70
CA ILE A 58 -0.14 -3.19 8.69
C ILE A 58 -1.16 -2.24 9.36
N GLU A 59 -1.74 -2.63 10.49
CA GLU A 59 -2.66 -1.78 11.24
C GLU A 59 -1.95 -0.50 11.73
N ASP A 60 -0.73 -0.63 12.24
CA ASP A 60 0.10 0.49 12.65
C ASP A 60 0.48 1.40 11.48
N ILE A 61 0.86 0.83 10.33
CA ILE A 61 1.11 1.60 9.09
C ILE A 61 -0.13 2.41 8.69
N VAL A 62 -1.32 1.79 8.70
CA VAL A 62 -2.58 2.47 8.35
C VAL A 62 -2.88 3.59 9.36
N CYS A 63 -2.66 3.35 10.65
CA CYS A 63 -2.81 4.34 11.70
C CYS A 63 -1.88 5.55 11.47
N GLN A 64 -0.59 5.32 11.23
CA GLN A 64 0.38 6.38 10.95
C GLN A 64 0.03 7.14 9.67
N TYR A 65 -0.30 6.43 8.59
CA TYR A 65 -0.68 7.02 7.32
C TYR A 65 -1.90 7.95 7.45
N THR A 66 -2.92 7.52 8.20
CA THR A 66 -4.12 8.32 8.45
C THR A 66 -3.85 9.52 9.37
N ALA A 67 -2.90 9.39 10.32
CA ALA A 67 -2.48 10.48 11.20
C ALA A 67 -1.77 11.63 10.46
N TYR A 68 -1.14 11.36 9.31
CA TYR A 68 -0.54 12.41 8.47
C TYR A 68 -1.56 13.28 7.73
N GLN A 69 -2.84 12.90 7.75
CA GLN A 69 -3.88 13.55 6.96
C GLN A 69 -4.47 14.74 7.74
N SER A 70 -4.71 15.85 7.04
CA SER A 70 -5.26 17.08 7.64
C SER A 70 -6.78 17.11 7.75
N SER A 71 -7.49 16.14 7.15
CA SER A 71 -8.96 16.06 7.06
C SER A 71 -9.46 14.61 7.10
N SER A 72 -10.78 14.40 7.01
CA SER A 72 -11.42 13.08 6.96
C SER A 72 -11.09 12.36 5.64
N LEU A 73 -9.88 11.79 5.56
CA LEU A 73 -9.46 10.92 4.47
C LEU A 73 -10.35 9.68 4.43
N ARG A 74 -11.00 9.42 3.30
CA ARG A 74 -11.62 8.12 3.04
C ARG A 74 -10.53 7.16 2.62
N CYS A 75 -10.26 6.18 3.49
CA CYS A 75 -9.17 5.24 3.33
C CYS A 75 -9.58 3.88 3.86
N ARG A 76 -9.19 2.82 3.14
CA ARG A 76 -9.23 1.45 3.63
C ARG A 76 -7.98 0.69 3.22
N SER A 77 -7.67 -0.38 3.94
CA SER A 77 -6.61 -1.32 3.58
C SER A 77 -7.18 -2.58 2.95
N GLU A 78 -6.37 -3.22 2.11
CA GLU A 78 -6.63 -4.55 1.56
C GLU A 78 -5.38 -5.40 1.75
N LEU A 79 -5.54 -6.63 2.22
CA LEU A 79 -4.46 -7.60 2.37
C LEU A 79 -4.66 -8.75 1.39
N ILE A 80 -3.63 -9.04 0.61
CA ILE A 80 -3.55 -10.18 -0.30
C ILE A 80 -2.38 -11.04 0.16
N VAL A 81 -2.64 -12.33 0.41
CA VAL A 81 -1.61 -13.27 0.86
C VAL A 81 -1.39 -14.34 -0.20
N GLY A 82 -0.12 -14.64 -0.47
CA GLY A 82 0.28 -15.79 -1.25
C GLY A 82 1.55 -15.53 -2.04
N SER A 83 1.99 -16.55 -2.78
CA SER A 83 3.21 -16.53 -3.62
C SER A 83 2.91 -16.42 -5.12
N GLU A 84 1.65 -16.13 -5.47
CA GLU A 84 1.22 -15.95 -6.86
C GLU A 84 1.94 -14.77 -7.53
N ARG A 85 1.94 -14.74 -8.87
CA ARG A 85 2.59 -13.66 -9.62
C ARG A 85 1.97 -12.32 -9.26
N LEU A 86 2.80 -11.40 -8.75
CA LEU A 86 2.36 -10.04 -8.47
C LEU A 86 1.87 -9.34 -9.74
N PRO A 87 0.84 -8.49 -9.66
CA PRO A 87 0.35 -7.75 -10.82
C PRO A 87 1.41 -6.87 -11.49
N VAL A 88 1.15 -6.54 -12.76
CA VAL A 88 1.99 -5.63 -13.53
C VAL A 88 1.76 -4.21 -13.02
N LEU A 89 2.83 -3.42 -12.90
CA LEU A 89 2.78 -2.06 -12.33
C LEU A 89 1.77 -1.15 -13.04
N SER A 90 1.61 -1.32 -14.36
CA SER A 90 0.68 -0.54 -15.19
C SER A 90 -0.80 -0.84 -14.94
N GLU A 91 -1.11 -1.95 -14.27
CA GLU A 91 -2.48 -2.39 -13.95
C GLU A 91 -2.88 -2.01 -12.51
N LEU A 92 -1.93 -1.48 -11.74
CA LEU A 92 -2.13 -1.01 -10.38
C LEU A 92 -2.16 0.53 -10.35
N GLY A 93 -2.54 1.06 -9.19
CA GLY A 93 -2.26 2.45 -8.86
C GLY A 93 -0.74 2.68 -8.69
N ARG A 94 -0.33 3.48 -7.71
CA ARG A 94 1.09 3.77 -7.48
C ARG A 94 1.70 2.73 -6.56
N VAL A 95 2.66 1.96 -7.07
CA VAL A 95 3.43 1.03 -6.26
C VAL A 95 4.49 1.80 -5.48
N VAL A 96 4.42 1.73 -4.15
CA VAL A 96 5.32 2.46 -3.23
C VAL A 96 6.46 1.58 -2.74
N TYR A 97 6.24 0.27 -2.68
CA TYR A 97 7.24 -0.72 -2.33
C TYR A 97 7.02 -1.98 -3.16
N ARG A 98 8.10 -2.59 -3.62
CA ARG A 98 8.09 -3.93 -4.22
C ARG A 98 9.39 -4.64 -3.89
N ARG A 99 9.29 -5.77 -3.20
CA ARG A 99 10.43 -6.65 -2.94
C ARG A 99 10.95 -7.20 -4.26
N ARG A 100 12.27 -7.34 -4.37
CA ARG A 100 12.87 -8.07 -5.48
C ARG A 100 12.54 -9.55 -5.32
N GLU A 101 11.82 -10.12 -6.28
CA GLU A 101 11.55 -11.56 -6.31
C GLU A 101 12.62 -12.28 -7.12
N ALA A 102 13.03 -13.46 -6.65
CA ALA A 102 13.84 -14.34 -7.47
C ALA A 102 12.99 -14.75 -8.68
N ILE A 103 13.52 -14.54 -9.89
CA ILE A 103 12.94 -15.14 -11.09
C ILE A 103 13.23 -16.63 -10.92
N GLY A 104 12.18 -17.43 -10.71
CA GLY A 104 12.32 -18.88 -10.59
C GLY A 104 13.09 -19.44 -11.78
N SER A 105 14.08 -20.29 -11.48
CA SER A 105 14.85 -21.12 -12.41
C SER A 105 13.94 -22.06 -13.20
#